data_AF-A0A4P5UXL3-F1
#
_entry.id   AF-A0A4P5UXL3-F1
#
_cell.length_a   1.000
_cell.length_b   1.000
_cell.length_c   1.000
_cell.angle_alpha   90.00
_cell.angle_beta   90.00
_cell.angle_gamma   90.00
#
_symmetry.space_group_name_H-M   'P 1'
#
loop_
_entity.id
_entity.type
_entity.pdbx_description
1 polymer ?
#
loop_
_entity_poly.entity_id
_entity_poly.type
_entity_poly.pdbx_seq_one_letter_code
_entity_poly.pdbx_strand_id
1 'polypeptide(L)'
;MNSPIKYSSEDDVALKVLTVMASVFGVVAETIPKNASPGVFEIWDSLKHLYLISALEEEFAFVFTDDEMIDLLDLRLIVHVVFEKLQGLR
;
A
#
# COMPACT_ATOMS: atom_id res chain seq x y z
N MET A 1 2.60 -24.06 14.82
CA MET A 1 3.56 -22.93 14.89
C MET A 1 2.78 -21.69 14.53
N ASN A 2 2.29 -20.94 15.51
CA ASN A 2 1.60 -19.68 15.22
C ASN A 2 2.68 -18.66 14.89
N SER A 3 2.85 -18.36 13.61
CA SER A 3 3.64 -17.21 13.19
C SER A 3 3.11 -15.97 13.93
N PRO A 4 3.99 -15.12 14.50
CA PRO A 4 3.55 -13.85 15.06
C PRO A 4 2.80 -13.09 13.96
N ILE A 5 1.64 -12.53 14.29
CA ILE A 5 0.88 -11.72 13.35
C ILE A 5 1.82 -10.59 12.89
N LYS A 6 2.23 -10.62 11.61
CA LYS A 6 3.26 -9.72 11.03
C LYS A 6 2.85 -8.23 11.13
N TYR A 7 1.55 -7.96 11.30
CA TYR A 7 0.95 -6.63 11.38
C TYR A 7 -0.10 -6.61 12.50
N SER A 8 0.21 -6.00 13.64
CA SER A 8 -0.68 -6.02 14.83
C SER A 8 -1.60 -4.79 14.90
N SER A 9 -1.39 -3.79 14.05
CA SER A 9 -2.14 -2.54 14.00
C SER A 9 -2.13 -1.92 12.60
N GLU A 10 -3.01 -0.94 12.37
CA GLU A 10 -3.05 -0.16 11.13
C GLU A 10 -1.78 0.70 10.95
N ASP A 11 -1.16 1.15 12.05
CA ASP A 11 0.12 1.87 12.01
C ASP A 11 1.26 0.99 11.48
N ASP A 12 1.30 -0.30 11.84
CA ASP A 12 2.28 -1.25 11.31
C ASP A 12 2.11 -1.43 9.80
N VAL A 13 0.86 -1.53 9.34
CA VAL A 13 0.53 -1.60 7.91
C VAL A 13 0.94 -0.30 7.21
N ALA A 14 0.67 0.86 7.79
CA ALA A 14 1.03 2.15 7.24
C ALA A 14 2.54 2.30 7.01
N LEU A 15 3.35 1.92 8.02
CA LEU A 15 4.82 1.93 7.91
C LEU A 15 5.30 1.01 6.78
N LYS A 16 4.66 -0.15 6.63
CA LYS A 16 5.05 -1.10 5.61
C LYS A 16 4.64 -0.66 4.21
N VAL A 17 3.43 -0.15 4.03
CA VAL A 17 2.95 0.45 2.78
C VAL A 17 3.86 1.61 2.35
N LEU A 18 4.23 2.49 3.28
CA LEU A 18 5.19 3.57 3.00
C LEU A 18 6.54 3.04 2.49
N THR A 19 7.04 1.94 3.07
CA THR A 19 8.28 1.30 2.62
C THR A 19 8.16 0.77 1.19
N VAL A 20 7.04 0.14 0.85
CA VAL A 20 6.76 -0.36 -0.51
C VAL A 20 6.66 0.80 -1.50
N MET A 21 5.91 1.86 -1.15
CA MET A 21 5.80 3.06 -1.97
C MET A 21 7.15 3.73 -2.22
N ALA A 22 7.98 3.86 -1.18
CA ALA A 22 9.33 4.41 -1.28
C ALA A 22 10.19 3.63 -2.27
N SER A 23 10.15 2.29 -2.20
CA SER A 23 10.85 1.40 -3.13
C SER A 23 10.35 1.56 -4.57
N VAL A 24 9.03 1.55 -4.79
CA VAL A 24 8.43 1.63 -6.13
C VAL A 24 8.67 3.01 -6.77
N PHE A 25 8.56 4.08 -5.99
CA PHE A 25 8.73 5.44 -6.47
C PHE A 25 10.21 5.88 -6.49
N GLY A 26 11.12 5.12 -5.88
CA GLY A 26 12.54 5.44 -5.85
C GLY A 26 12.86 6.67 -5.00
N VAL A 27 12.14 6.84 -3.89
CA VAL A 27 12.28 7.99 -2.98
C VAL A 27 12.48 7.52 -1.54
N VAL A 28 12.80 8.46 -0.66
CA VAL A 28 12.89 8.23 0.79
C VAL A 28 11.47 8.26 1.38
N ALA A 29 11.11 7.31 2.24
CA ALA A 29 9.74 7.16 2.76
C ALA A 29 9.21 8.43 3.45
N GLU A 30 10.08 9.14 4.17
CA GLU A 30 9.79 10.40 4.87
C GLU A 30 9.47 11.56 3.92
N THR A 31 9.77 11.43 2.62
CA THR A 31 9.47 12.44 1.59
C THR A 31 8.08 12.24 0.96
N ILE A 32 7.43 11.10 1.21
CA ILE A 32 6.10 10.80 0.69
C ILE A 32 5.05 11.60 1.49
N PRO A 33 4.24 12.45 0.83
CA PRO A 33 3.19 13.20 1.53
C PRO A 33 2.16 12.27 2.19
N LYS A 34 1.64 12.67 3.36
CA LYS A 34 0.58 11.89 4.05
C LYS A 34 -0.71 11.80 3.24
N ASN A 35 -0.95 12.76 2.36
CA ASN A 35 -2.05 12.81 1.40
C ASN A 35 -1.59 12.42 -0.01
N ALA A 36 -0.51 11.64 -0.15
CA ALA A 36 -0.02 11.19 -1.43
C ALA A 36 -1.14 10.47 -2.20
N SER A 37 -1.35 10.94 -3.42
CA SER A 37 -2.28 10.41 -4.42
C SER A 37 -1.76 10.80 -5.80
N PRO A 38 -2.25 10.18 -6.88
CA PRO A 38 -2.02 10.68 -8.23
C PRO A 38 -2.41 12.16 -8.33
N GLY A 39 -1.49 12.99 -8.84
CA GLY A 39 -1.68 14.44 -8.99
C GLY A 39 -1.30 15.28 -7.76
N VAL A 40 -1.27 14.73 -6.55
CA VAL A 40 -0.67 15.40 -5.37
C VAL A 40 0.81 15.06 -5.26
N PHE A 41 1.15 13.80 -5.48
CA PHE A 41 2.53 13.36 -5.53
C PHE A 41 2.93 13.13 -6.99
N GLU A 42 3.65 14.08 -7.59
CA GLU A 42 3.93 14.11 -9.04
C GLU A 42 4.60 12.85 -9.59
N ILE A 43 5.35 12.14 -8.74
CA ILE A 43 6.05 10.89 -9.10
C ILE A 43 5.07 9.71 -9.28
N TRP A 44 3.87 9.81 -8.70
CA TRP A 44 2.85 8.78 -8.79
C TRP A 44 2.07 8.89 -10.11
N ASP A 45 2.67 8.37 -11.17
CA ASP A 45 2.03 8.19 -12.48
C ASP A 45 1.29 6.83 -12.61
N SER A 46 0.64 6.60 -13.75
CA SER A 46 -0.12 5.37 -14.02
C SER A 46 0.74 4.10 -14.02
N LEU A 47 2.00 4.18 -14.46
CA LEU A 47 2.89 3.02 -14.51
C LEU A 47 3.38 2.66 -13.10
N LYS A 48 3.75 3.67 -12.33
CA LYS A 48 4.13 3.54 -10.93
C LYS A 48 2.98 3.05 -10.06
N HIS A 49 1.74 3.42 -10.38
CA HIS A 49 0.56 2.87 -9.73
C HIS A 49 0.45 1.35 -9.95
N LEU A 50 0.60 0.86 -11.19
CA LEU A 50 0.57 -0.59 -11.48
C LEU A 50 1.69 -1.35 -10.75
N TYR A 51 2.90 -0.77 -10.69
CA TYR A 51 4.00 -1.35 -9.93
C TYR A 51 3.76 -1.34 -8.42
N LEU A 52 3.08 -0.31 -7.90
CA LEU A 52 2.70 -0.25 -6.50
C LEU A 52 1.73 -1.39 -6.15
N ILE A 53 0.71 -1.61 -6.97
CA ILE A 53 -0.25 -2.71 -6.78
C ILE A 53 0.49 -4.05 -6.74
N SER A 54 1.29 -4.34 -7.77
CA SER A 54 2.06 -5.60 -7.84
C SER A 54 3.01 -5.77 -6.65
N ALA A 55 3.68 -4.71 -6.19
CA ALA A 55 4.60 -4.79 -5.06
C ALA A 55 3.88 -5.00 -3.72
N LEU A 56 2.68 -4.44 -3.56
CA LEU A 56 1.84 -4.68 -2.39
C LEU A 56 1.36 -6.14 -2.36
N GLU A 57 0.90 -6.67 -3.48
CA GLU A 57 0.48 -8.07 -3.59
C GLU A 57 1.61 -9.04 -3.22
N GLU A 58 2.81 -8.80 -3.73
CA GLU A 58 4.01 -9.59 -3.40
C GLU A 58 4.37 -9.48 -1.90
N GLU A 59 4.34 -8.28 -1.33
CA GLU A 59 4.75 -8.05 0.06
C GLU A 59 3.77 -8.65 1.08
N PHE A 60 2.48 -8.56 0.81
CA PHE A 60 1.41 -9.00 1.71
C PHE A 60 0.83 -10.37 1.37
N ALA A 61 1.30 -10.98 0.28
CA ALA A 61 0.93 -12.32 -0.18
C ALA A 61 -0.58 -12.51 -0.41
N PHE A 62 -1.24 -11.51 -1.00
CA PHE A 62 -2.61 -11.56 -1.48
C PHE A 62 -2.73 -10.90 -2.86
N VAL A 63 -3.88 -11.02 -3.50
CA VAL A 63 -4.19 -10.37 -4.78
C VAL A 63 -5.36 -9.41 -4.57
N PHE A 64 -5.29 -8.22 -5.17
CA PHE A 64 -6.42 -7.30 -5.19
C PHE A 64 -7.42 -7.68 -6.28
N THR A 65 -8.70 -7.50 -6.01
CA THR A 65 -9.71 -7.59 -7.06
C THR A 65 -9.72 -6.33 -7.92
N ASP A 66 -10.29 -6.42 -9.12
CA ASP A 66 -10.45 -5.25 -10.01
C ASP A 66 -11.20 -4.11 -9.32
N ASP A 67 -12.20 -4.43 -8.48
CA ASP A 67 -12.95 -3.44 -7.69
C ASP A 67 -12.09 -2.80 -6.59
N GLU A 68 -11.28 -3.59 -5.88
CA GLU A 68 -10.37 -3.07 -4.86
C GLU A 68 -9.28 -2.17 -5.46
N MET A 69 -8.81 -2.47 -6.67
CA MET A 69 -7.81 -1.63 -7.35
C MET A 69 -8.32 -0.20 -7.60
N ILE A 70 -9.63 -0.01 -7.76
CA ILE A 70 -10.24 1.32 -7.93
C ILE A 70 -10.10 2.15 -6.65
N ASP A 71 -10.03 1.50 -5.48
CA ASP A 71 -9.87 2.16 -4.18
C ASP A 71 -8.38 2.54 -3.92
N LEU A 72 -7.40 2.06 -4.68
CA LEU A 72 -5.97 2.25 -4.36
C LEU A 72 -5.40 3.63 -4.82
N LEU A 73 -6.15 4.70 -4.62
CA LEU A 73 -5.87 6.04 -5.18
C LEU A 73 -5.25 7.04 -4.21
N ASP A 74 -5.14 6.73 -2.93
CA ASP A 74 -4.36 7.53 -1.99
C ASP A 74 -3.77 6.67 -0.87
N LEU A 75 -2.70 7.16 -0.24
CA LEU A 75 -1.98 6.44 0.80
C LEU A 75 -2.91 5.92 1.92
N ARG A 76 -3.89 6.72 2.37
CA ARG A 76 -4.76 6.31 3.48
C ARG A 76 -5.69 5.19 3.06
N LEU A 77 -6.28 5.30 1.88
CA LEU A 77 -7.19 4.27 1.37
C LEU A 77 -6.46 2.95 1.09
N ILE A 78 -5.23 3.02 0.55
CA ILE A 78 -4.37 1.84 0.39
C ILE A 78 -4.13 1.15 1.74
N VAL A 79 -3.71 1.91 2.77
CA VAL A 79 -3.46 1.36 4.11
C VAL A 79 -4.72 0.67 4.65
N HIS A 80 -5.87 1.32 4.50
CA HIS A 80 -7.13 0.78 4.97
C HIS A 80 -7.50 -0.55 4.27
N VAL A 81 -7.45 -0.59 2.93
CA VAL A 81 -7.78 -1.80 2.15
C VAL A 81 -6.81 -2.94 2.48
N VAL A 82 -5.51 -2.65 2.56
CA VAL A 82 -4.48 -3.65 2.93
C VAL A 82 -4.75 -4.19 4.34
N PHE A 83 -5.07 -3.30 5.29
CA PHE A 83 -5.39 -3.71 6.66
C PHE A 83 -6.64 -4.60 6.70
N GLU A 84 -7.72 -4.22 6.02
CA GLU A 84 -8.95 -5.05 5.94
C GLU A 84 -8.69 -6.43 5.33
N LYS A 85 -7.91 -6.52 4.25
CA LYS A 85 -7.51 -7.82 3.65
C LYS A 85 -6.71 -8.68 4.62
N LEU A 86 -5.78 -8.09 5.38
CA LEU A 86 -5.00 -8.82 6.39
C LEU A 86 -5.86 -9.36 7.54
N GLN A 87 -6.98 -8.69 7.84
CA GLN A 87 -7.96 -9.17 8.83
C GLN A 87 -8.99 -10.15 8.25
N GLY A 88 -8.96 -10.43 6.93
CA GLY A 88 -9.94 -11.25 6.24
C GLY A 88 -11.34 -10.60 6.15
N LEU A 89 -11.39 -9.27 6.18
CA LEU A 89 -12.63 -8.49 6.04
C LEU A 89 -12.99 -8.21 4.57
N ARG A 90 -12.03 -8.45 3.66
CA ARG A 90 -12.17 -8.39 2.20
C ARG A 90 -11.49 -9.59 1.55
#